data_AF-A0A968MNZ0-F1
#
_entry.id   AF-A0A968MNZ0-F1
#
_cell.length_a   1.000
_cell.length_b   1.000
_cell.length_c   1.000
_cell.angle_alpha   90.00
_cell.angle_beta   90.00
_cell.angle_gamma   90.00
#
_symmetry.space_group_name_H-M   'P 1'
#
loop_
_entity.id
_entity.type
_entity.pdbx_description
1 polymer ?
#
loop_
_entity_poly.entity_id
_entity_poly.type
_entity_poly.pdbx_seq_one_letter_code
_entity_poly.pdbx_strand_id
1 'polypeptide(L)'
;MQLPADFLFGCATSAYQIEGSNENDWSAWERAGRLYRVEARCTTSTDHWNRFEEDFDRLSSIGANAYRFSVEWSRVEPEPDRFDMEAI
;
A
#
# COMPACT_ATOMS: atom_id res chain seq x y z
N MET A 1 27.20 0.53 -16.83
CA MET A 1 26.24 1.65 -16.92
C MET A 1 26.65 2.67 -15.87
N GLN A 2 26.66 3.97 -16.18
CA GLN A 2 27.08 5.02 -15.25
C GLN A 2 25.93 6.03 -15.13
N LEU A 3 25.49 6.28 -13.90
CA LEU A 3 24.36 7.16 -13.57
C LEU A 3 24.85 8.33 -12.72
N PRO A 4 24.08 9.44 -12.64
CA PRO A 4 24.35 10.53 -11.71
C PRO A 4 24.51 10.04 -10.27
N ALA A 5 25.34 10.71 -9.48
CA ALA A 5 25.60 10.34 -8.09
C ALA A 5 24.35 10.46 -7.20
N ASP A 6 23.42 11.33 -7.59
CA ASP A 6 22.13 11.61 -6.96
C ASP A 6 20.96 10.88 -7.63
N PHE A 7 21.24 9.89 -8.49
CA PHE A 7 20.20 9.11 -9.12
C PHE A 7 19.36 8.36 -8.09
N LEU A 8 18.04 8.43 -8.24
CA LEU A 8 17.10 7.77 -7.33
C LEU A 8 16.83 6.33 -7.77
N PHE A 9 17.18 5.40 -6.89
CA PHE A 9 16.78 3.99 -6.96
C PHE A 9 15.77 3.71 -5.87
N GLY A 10 14.60 3.23 -6.27
CA GLY A 10 13.51 3.05 -5.34
C GLY A 10 12.60 1.89 -5.68
N CYS A 11 11.69 1.63 -4.76
CA CYS A 11 10.59 0.70 -4.95
C CYS A 11 9.26 1.45 -4.95
N ALA A 12 8.23 0.82 -5.48
CA ALA A 12 6.88 1.38 -5.51
C ALA A 12 5.83 0.35 -5.10
N THR A 13 4.81 0.81 -4.39
CA THR A 13 3.69 0.01 -3.90
C THR A 13 2.37 0.78 -4.07
N SER A 14 1.25 0.14 -3.76
CA SER A 14 -0.03 0.82 -3.58
C SER A 14 -0.75 0.30 -2.33
N ALA A 15 -1.44 1.20 -1.64
CA ALA A 15 -2.08 0.96 -0.34
C ALA A 15 -2.91 -0.33 -0.33
N TYR A 16 -3.87 -0.44 -1.25
CA TYR A 16 -4.76 -1.60 -1.34
C TYR A 16 -4.01 -2.94 -1.45
N GLN A 17 -2.88 -2.95 -2.19
CA GLN A 17 -2.12 -4.16 -2.46
C GLN A 17 -1.25 -4.63 -1.30
N ILE A 18 -0.90 -3.76 -0.34
CA ILE A 18 0.09 -4.11 0.70
C ILE A 18 -0.40 -3.87 2.13
N GLU A 19 -1.24 -2.86 2.39
CA GLU A 19 -1.60 -2.46 3.76
C GLU A 19 -2.44 -3.52 4.46
N GLY A 20 -3.43 -4.07 3.74
CA GLY A 20 -4.44 -4.97 4.30
C GLY A 20 -5.60 -4.22 4.96
N SER A 21 -6.68 -4.95 5.25
CA SER A 21 -7.88 -4.49 5.95
C SER A 21 -8.54 -3.23 5.37
N ASN A 22 -8.53 -3.07 4.04
CA ASN A 22 -9.10 -1.92 3.36
C ASN A 22 -10.58 -2.16 2.97
N GLU A 23 -11.43 -1.16 3.22
CA GLU A 23 -12.85 -1.14 2.85
C GLU A 23 -13.10 -0.08 1.77
N ASN A 24 -13.06 -0.48 0.50
CA ASN A 24 -13.17 0.42 -0.66
C ASN A 24 -13.80 -0.30 -1.88
N ASP A 25 -13.83 0.39 -3.02
CA ASP A 25 -14.40 -0.16 -4.27
C ASP A 25 -13.74 -1.48 -4.70
N TRP A 26 -12.44 -1.64 -4.48
CA TRP A 26 -11.73 -2.88 -4.79
C TRP A 26 -12.16 -4.01 -3.86
N SER A 27 -12.26 -3.77 -2.55
CA SER A 27 -12.72 -4.79 -1.60
C SER A 27 -14.18 -5.20 -1.85
N ALA A 28 -15.02 -4.27 -2.30
CA ALA A 28 -16.38 -4.56 -2.75
C ALA A 28 -16.40 -5.38 -4.05
N TRP A 29 -15.55 -5.02 -5.03
CA TRP A 29 -15.41 -5.75 -6.29
C TRP A 29 -14.94 -7.19 -6.08
N GLU A 30 -13.97 -7.42 -5.18
CA GLU A 30 -13.50 -8.75 -4.79
C GLU A 30 -14.61 -9.56 -4.09
N ARG A 31 -15.35 -8.94 -3.17
CA ARG A 31 -16.51 -9.56 -2.49
C ARG A 31 -17.62 -9.95 -3.45
N ALA A 32 -17.78 -9.24 -4.57
CA ALA A 32 -18.73 -9.58 -5.62
C ALA A 32 -18.33 -10.81 -6.46
N GLY A 33 -17.27 -11.54 -6.10
CA GLY A 33 -16.86 -12.79 -6.74
C GLY A 33 -16.19 -12.61 -8.10
N ARG A 34 -15.62 -11.42 -8.35
CA ARG A 34 -15.00 -11.06 -9.64
C ARG A 34 -13.53 -11.42 -9.76
N LEU A 35 -12.95 -11.97 -8.68
CA LEU A 35 -11.58 -12.48 -8.69
C LEU A 35 -11.46 -13.73 -9.56
N TYR A 36 -10.37 -13.81 -10.32
CA TYR A 36 -10.00 -15.05 -11.03
C TYR A 36 -9.68 -16.20 -10.05
N ARG A 37 -9.10 -15.86 -8.90
CA ARG A 37 -8.70 -16.76 -7.82
C ARG A 37 -9.14 -16.17 -6.48
N VAL A 38 -10.01 -16.88 -5.77
CA VAL A 38 -10.60 -16.38 -4.51
C VAL A 38 -9.53 -16.21 -3.43
N GLU A 39 -8.50 -17.05 -3.46
CA GLU A 39 -7.33 -17.00 -2.59
C GLU A 39 -6.41 -15.79 -2.82
N ALA A 40 -6.56 -15.08 -3.94
CA ALA A 40 -5.77 -13.89 -4.28
C ALA A 40 -6.34 -12.58 -3.69
N ARG A 41 -7.37 -12.69 -2.83
CA ARG A 41 -8.03 -11.54 -2.20
C ARG A 41 -7.05 -10.75 -1.33
N CYS A 42 -7.05 -9.43 -1.43
CA CYS A 42 -6.13 -8.53 -0.72
C CYS A 42 -6.47 -8.33 0.77
N THR A 43 -7.21 -9.25 1.41
CA THR A 43 -7.75 -9.07 2.78
C THR A 43 -6.69 -8.62 3.77
N THR A 44 -5.61 -9.38 3.90
CA THR A 44 -4.47 -9.06 4.75
C THR A 44 -3.29 -8.52 3.94
N SER A 45 -3.21 -8.86 2.65
CA SER A 45 -2.09 -8.49 1.78
C SER A 45 -0.74 -8.87 2.40
N THR A 46 0.20 -7.94 2.53
CA THR A 46 1.49 -8.15 3.22
C THR A 46 1.49 -7.62 4.65
N ASP A 47 0.33 -7.14 5.13
CA ASP A 47 0.14 -6.52 6.45
C ASP A 47 1.04 -5.29 6.67
N HIS A 48 1.27 -4.51 5.61
CA HIS A 48 2.15 -3.33 5.68
C HIS A 48 1.64 -2.29 6.69
N TRP A 49 0.33 -2.21 6.93
CA TRP A 49 -0.25 -1.31 7.92
C TRP A 49 0.36 -1.50 9.32
N ASN A 50 0.60 -2.76 9.71
CA ASN A 50 1.16 -3.10 11.02
C ASN A 50 2.68 -3.32 10.99
N ARG A 51 3.27 -3.49 9.80
CA ARG A 51 4.66 -3.94 9.62
C ARG A 51 5.52 -2.97 8.80
N PHE A 52 5.06 -1.73 8.60
CA PHE A 52 5.73 -0.74 7.77
C PHE A 52 7.18 -0.47 8.22
N GLU A 53 7.47 -0.53 9.52
CA GLU A 53 8.84 -0.36 10.04
C GLU A 53 9.79 -1.44 9.49
N GLU A 54 9.38 -2.71 9.51
CA GLU A 54 10.17 -3.82 8.95
C GLU A 54 10.35 -3.67 7.43
N ASP A 55 9.32 -3.17 6.74
CA ASP A 55 9.39 -2.96 5.29
C ASP A 55 10.31 -1.78 4.93
N PHE A 56 10.36 -0.73 5.74
CA PHE A 56 11.33 0.37 5.58
C PHE A 56 12.76 -0.08 5.86
N ASP A 57 12.98 -0.92 6.89
CA ASP A 57 14.28 -1.53 7.13
C ASP A 57 14.74 -2.35 5.92
N ARG A 58 13.83 -3.07 5.27
CA ARG A 58 14.12 -3.83 4.05
C ARG A 58 14.48 -2.93 2.88
N LEU A 59 13.73 -1.86 2.65
CA LEU A 59 14.02 -0.88 1.59
C LEU A 59 15.41 -0.26 1.78
N SER A 60 15.75 0.11 3.02
CA SER A 60 17.08 0.60 3.38
C SER A 60 18.16 -0.46 3.13
N SER A 61 17.90 -1.73 3.48
CA SER A 61 18.88 -2.82 3.35
C SER A 61 19.27 -3.12 1.89
N ILE A 62 18.39 -2.83 0.93
CA ILE A 62 18.66 -3.00 -0.51
C ILE A 62 19.21 -1.73 -1.17
N GLY A 63 19.47 -0.67 -0.38
CA GLY A 63 20.01 0.60 -0.87
C GLY A 63 18.99 1.49 -1.60
N ALA A 64 17.69 1.28 -1.37
CA ALA A 64 16.68 2.18 -1.92
C ALA A 64 16.78 3.56 -1.26
N ASN A 65 16.85 4.60 -2.07
CA ASN A 65 16.87 6.01 -1.64
C ASN A 65 15.60 6.77 -2.03
N ALA A 66 14.62 6.08 -2.63
CA ALA A 66 13.29 6.58 -2.90
C ALA A 66 12.24 5.47 -2.64
N TYR A 67 11.08 5.85 -2.11
CA TYR A 67 9.94 4.95 -1.98
C TYR A 67 8.67 5.68 -2.41
N ARG A 68 7.95 5.09 -3.36
CA ARG A 68 6.66 5.58 -3.81
C ARG A 68 5.57 4.68 -3.25
N PHE A 69 4.65 5.27 -2.50
CA PHE A 69 3.44 4.60 -2.04
C PHE A 69 2.21 5.44 -2.42
N SER A 70 1.02 4.86 -2.28
CA SER A 70 -0.24 5.58 -2.37
C SER A 70 -0.90 5.65 -0.99
N VAL A 71 -1.76 6.63 -0.79
CA VAL A 71 -2.59 6.74 0.42
C VAL A 71 -3.94 6.08 0.14
N GLU A 72 -4.46 5.27 1.07
CA GLU A 72 -5.80 4.71 0.98
C GLU A 72 -6.85 5.78 1.29
N TRP A 73 -7.60 6.22 0.27
CA TRP A 73 -8.59 7.27 0.44
C TRP A 73 -9.70 6.86 1.40
N SER A 74 -10.14 5.60 1.37
CA SER A 74 -11.20 5.13 2.27
C SER A 74 -10.79 5.10 3.74
N ARG A 75 -9.48 5.22 4.04
CA ARG A 75 -8.99 5.45 5.41
C ARG A 75 -9.06 6.93 5.76
N VAL A 76 -8.59 7.80 4.86
CA VAL A 76 -8.56 9.26 5.09
C VAL A 76 -9.96 9.86 5.14
N GLU A 77 -10.83 9.50 4.22
CA GLU A 77 -12.23 9.94 4.12
C GLU A 77 -13.14 8.71 3.90
N PRO A 78 -13.51 7.99 4.98
CA PRO A 78 -14.37 6.82 4.89
C PRO A 78 -15.82 7.14 4.46
N GLU A 79 -16.28 8.35 4.75
CA GLU A 79 -17.61 8.85 4.37
C GLU A 79 -17.46 10.27 3.81
N PRO A 80 -18.32 10.71 2.85
CA PRO A 80 -18.23 12.05 2.28
C PRO A 80 -18.19 13.15 3.35
N ASP A 81 -17.23 14.06 3.22
CA ASP A 81 -16.94 15.18 4.11
C ASP A 81 -16.59 14.78 5.56
N ARG A 82 -16.22 13.51 5.81
CA ARG A 82 -15.81 13.00 7.12
C ARG A 82 -14.38 12.44 7.05
N PHE A 83 -13.45 13.20 7.61
CA PHE A 83 -12.03 12.83 7.66
C PHE A 83 -11.68 12.09 8.94
N ASP A 84 -10.94 10.99 8.81
CA ASP A 84 -10.31 10.30 9.94
C ASP A 84 -8.91 10.87 10.18
N MET A 85 -8.76 11.58 11.29
CA MET A 85 -7.49 12.21 11.65
C MET A 85 -6.46 11.22 12.21
N GLU A 86 -6.85 10.00 12.59
CA GLU A 86 -5.90 8.96 13.00
C GLU A 86 -5.24 8.29 11.78
N ALA A 87 -5.86 8.40 10.60
CA ALA A 87 -5.34 7.86 9.34
C ALA A 87 -4.40 8.82 8.59
N ILE A 88 -4.20 10.05 9.09
CA ILE A 88 -3.38 11.12 8.50
C ILE A 88 -2.10 11.30 9.31
#